data_AF-A0A5J4F6S7-F1
#
_entry.id   AF-A0A5J4F6S7-F1
#
_cell.length_a   1.000
_cell.length_b   1.000
_cell.length_c   1.000
_cell.angle_alpha   90.00
_cell.angle_beta   90.00
_cell.angle_gamma   90.00
#
_symmetry.space_group_name_H-M   'P 1'
#
loop_
_entity.id
_entity.type
_entity.pdbx_description
1 polymer ?
#
loop_
_entity_poly.entity_id
_entity_poly.type
_entity_poly.pdbx_seq_one_letter_code
_entity_poly.pdbx_strand_id
1 'polypeptide(L)'
;MTAQPPLSLSVLYEEDFVLWTEKTAELLKRKEFDRVDWENLIEEVECMGKSERQAVESLLTQLLIHLLKLSYWTTERERNARHLLGEIATFRV
;
A
#
# COMPACT_ATOMS: atom_id res chain seq x y z
N MET A 1 34.64 -2.79 -15.36
CA MET A 1 33.43 -3.63 -15.14
C MET A 1 33.52 -4.16 -13.73
N THR A 2 33.05 -3.40 -12.74
CA THR A 2 33.11 -3.79 -11.33
C THR A 2 31.99 -4.80 -11.08
N ALA A 3 32.36 -6.06 -10.86
CA ALA A 3 31.43 -7.05 -10.34
C ALA A 3 30.99 -6.59 -8.95
N GLN A 4 29.72 -6.20 -8.80
CA GLN A 4 29.13 -6.05 -7.48
C GLN A 4 29.15 -7.42 -6.79
N PRO A 5 29.51 -7.48 -5.49
CA PRO A 5 29.42 -8.72 -4.74
C PRO A 5 27.96 -9.19 -4.74
N PRO A 6 27.69 -10.51 -4.58
CA PRO A 6 26.32 -10.97 -4.40
C PRO A 6 25.78 -10.33 -3.11
N LEU A 7 25.01 -9.26 -3.26
CA LEU A 7 24.28 -8.65 -2.17
C LEU A 7 23.33 -9.72 -1.62
N SER A 8 23.28 -9.90 -0.31
CA SER A 8 22.29 -10.77 0.31
C SER A 8 20.91 -10.24 -0.04
N LEU A 9 19.92 -11.14 -0.19
CA LEU A 9 18.54 -10.73 -0.49
C LEU A 9 18.01 -9.71 0.54
N SER A 10 18.42 -9.83 1.78
CA SER A 10 18.04 -8.90 2.85
C SER A 10 18.56 -7.47 2.60
N VAL A 11 19.75 -7.32 2.00
CA VAL A 11 20.28 -6.00 1.60
C VAL A 11 19.54 -5.48 0.37
N LEU A 12 19.20 -6.36 -0.58
CA LEU A 12 18.39 -5.99 -1.74
C LEU A 12 16.99 -5.53 -1.32
N TYR A 13 16.40 -6.10 -0.28
CA TYR A 13 15.11 -5.65 0.25
C TYR A 13 15.16 -4.17 0.70
N GLU A 14 16.24 -3.74 1.34
CA GLU A 14 16.42 -2.35 1.81
C GLU A 14 16.86 -1.38 0.70
N GLU A 15 17.75 -1.81 -0.20
CA GLU A 15 18.39 -0.93 -1.18
C GLU A 15 17.68 -0.90 -2.55
N ASP A 16 17.09 -2.01 -2.98
CA ASP A 16 16.42 -2.16 -4.27
C ASP A 16 15.30 -3.20 -4.22
N PHE A 17 14.16 -2.77 -3.67
CA PHE A 17 12.97 -3.61 -3.49
C PHE A 17 12.48 -4.27 -4.80
N VAL A 18 12.58 -3.56 -5.93
CA VAL A 18 12.15 -4.12 -7.23
C VAL A 18 13.03 -5.30 -7.61
N LEU A 19 14.36 -5.12 -7.53
CA LEU A 19 15.29 -6.20 -7.82
C LEU A 19 15.16 -7.36 -6.83
N TRP A 20 14.87 -7.09 -5.56
CA TRP A 20 14.56 -8.11 -4.57
C TRP A 20 13.34 -8.96 -4.96
N THR A 21 12.22 -8.34 -5.35
CA THR A 21 11.01 -9.08 -5.76
C THR A 21 11.26 -9.97 -6.98
N GLU A 22 11.99 -9.48 -7.98
CA GLU A 22 12.35 -10.25 -9.17
C GLU A 22 13.24 -11.46 -8.82
N LYS A 23 14.23 -11.27 -7.96
CA LYS A 23 15.15 -12.32 -7.52
C LYS A 23 14.45 -13.37 -6.67
N THR A 24 13.61 -12.95 -5.73
CA THR A 24 12.81 -13.85 -4.90
C THR A 24 11.84 -14.67 -5.76
N ALA A 25 11.18 -14.05 -6.75
CA ALA A 25 10.32 -14.77 -7.69
C ALA A 25 11.10 -15.77 -8.58
N GLU A 26 12.31 -15.41 -9.00
CA GLU A 26 13.20 -16.29 -9.77
C GLU A 26 13.62 -17.53 -8.96
N LEU A 27 13.97 -17.35 -7.68
CA LEU A 27 14.31 -18.44 -6.77
C LEU A 27 13.13 -19.38 -6.50
N LEU A 28 11.92 -18.83 -6.29
CA LEU A 28 10.70 -19.60 -6.13
C LEU A 28 10.38 -20.43 -7.38
N LYS A 29 10.52 -19.86 -8.59
CA LYS A 29 10.33 -20.58 -9.86
C LYS A 29 11.32 -21.74 -10.02
N ARG A 30 12.57 -21.54 -9.60
CA ARG A 30 13.64 -22.55 -9.64
C ARG A 30 13.56 -23.56 -8.49
N LYS A 31 12.63 -23.38 -7.55
CA LYS A 31 12.48 -24.19 -6.32
C LYS A 31 13.75 -24.20 -5.45
N GLU A 32 14.54 -23.13 -5.53
CA GLU A 32 15.75 -22.93 -4.72
C GLU A 32 15.38 -22.32 -3.36
N PHE A 33 14.59 -23.05 -2.56
CA PHE A 33 14.00 -22.55 -1.32
C PHE A 33 15.01 -22.19 -0.23
N ASP A 34 16.19 -22.80 -0.24
CA ASP A 34 17.27 -22.56 0.73
C ASP A 34 17.87 -21.14 0.63
N ARG A 35 17.60 -20.46 -0.49
CA ARG A 35 18.16 -19.14 -0.80
C ARG A 35 17.12 -18.03 -0.72
N VAL A 36 15.86 -18.36 -0.48
CA VAL A 36 14.77 -17.39 -0.35
C VAL A 36 14.88 -16.70 1.00
N ASP A 37 14.72 -15.38 0.99
CA ASP A 37 14.58 -14.59 2.21
C ASP A 37 13.15 -14.71 2.73
N TRP A 38 12.92 -15.75 3.54
CA TRP A 38 11.59 -16.08 4.04
C TRP A 38 11.04 -15.07 5.04
N GLU A 39 11.89 -14.40 5.81
CA GLU A 39 11.46 -13.42 6.80
C GLU A 39 10.80 -12.22 6.11
N ASN A 40 11.52 -11.61 5.16
CA ASN A 40 11.00 -10.49 4.38
C ASN A 40 9.82 -10.92 3.47
N LEU A 41 9.85 -12.14 2.91
CA LEU A 41 8.75 -12.64 2.07
C LEU A 41 7.46 -12.87 2.88
N ILE A 42 7.56 -13.41 4.10
CA ILE A 42 6.40 -13.62 4.98
C ILE A 42 5.84 -12.27 5.42
N GLU A 43 6.70 -11.34 5.85
CA GLU A 43 6.26 -9.99 6.22
C GLU A 43 5.50 -9.30 5.07
N GLU A 44 6.02 -9.39 3.84
CA GLU A 44 5.34 -8.82 2.68
C GLU A 44 4.00 -9.50 2.41
N VAL A 45 3.91 -10.83 2.51
CA VAL A 45 2.63 -11.54 2.33
C VAL A 45 1.62 -11.23 3.43
N GLU A 46 2.07 -11.02 4.68
CA GLU A 46 1.21 -10.62 5.80
C GLU A 46 0.78 -9.15 5.72
N CYS A 47 1.65 -8.29 5.19
CA CYS A 47 1.37 -6.89 4.92
C CYS A 47 0.51 -6.68 3.65
N MET A 48 0.61 -7.60 2.68
CA MET A 48 -0.27 -7.68 1.50
C MET A 48 -1.71 -7.95 1.94
N GLY A 49 -2.46 -6.86 2.14
CA GLY A 49 -3.83 -6.87 2.64
C GLY A 49 -4.03 -5.93 3.83
N LYS A 50 -2.98 -5.65 4.60
CA LYS A 50 -2.99 -4.64 5.67
C LYS A 50 -3.06 -3.23 5.07
N SER A 51 -2.26 -2.94 4.04
CA SER A 51 -2.27 -1.65 3.34
C SER A 51 -3.60 -1.39 2.63
N GLU A 52 -4.15 -2.40 1.95
CA GLU A 52 -5.49 -2.33 1.33
C GLU A 52 -6.59 -2.11 2.38
N ARG A 53 -6.53 -2.83 3.51
CA ARG A 53 -7.49 -2.66 4.61
C ARG A 53 -7.40 -1.28 5.26
N GLN A 54 -6.18 -0.76 5.47
CA GLN A 54 -5.96 0.59 6.00
C GLN A 54 -6.42 1.67 5.00
N ALA A 55 -6.21 1.46 3.71
CA ALA A 55 -6.72 2.36 2.67
C ALA A 55 -8.25 2.40 2.72
N VAL A 56 -8.92 1.23 2.76
CA VAL A 56 -10.38 1.14 2.91
C VAL A 56 -10.87 1.82 4.20
N GLU A 57 -10.20 1.61 5.33
CA GLU A 57 -10.54 2.23 6.61
C GLU A 57 -10.39 3.77 6.57
N SER A 58 -9.31 4.27 5.97
CA SER A 58 -9.06 5.69 5.79
C SER A 58 -10.10 6.34 4.87
N LEU A 59 -10.39 5.71 3.73
CA LEU A 59 -11.42 6.17 2.80
C LEU A 59 -12.80 6.20 3.46
N LEU A 60 -13.15 5.17 4.23
CA LEU A 60 -14.43 5.08 4.95
C LEU A 60 -14.52 6.12 6.07
N THR A 61 -13.43 6.39 6.76
CA THR A 61 -13.34 7.47 7.77
C THR A 61 -13.56 8.84 7.12
N GLN A 62 -12.92 9.12 5.99
CA GLN A 62 -13.12 10.37 5.25
C GLN A 62 -14.57 10.53 4.76
N LEU A 63 -15.16 9.45 4.23
CA LEU A 63 -16.55 9.44 3.81
C LEU A 63 -17.50 9.80 4.98
N LEU A 64 -17.30 9.18 6.15
CA LEU A 64 -18.10 9.47 7.35
C LEU A 64 -17.95 10.93 7.80
N ILE A 65 -16.73 11.48 7.77
CA ILE A 65 -16.47 12.89 8.09
C ILE A 65 -17.23 13.81 7.13
N HIS A 66 -17.24 13.51 5.83
CA HIS A 66 -17.93 14.33 4.82
C HIS A 66 -19.45 14.28 4.99
N LEU A 67 -20.02 13.10 5.27
CA LEU A 67 -21.45 12.95 5.55
C LEU A 67 -21.87 13.70 6.82
N LEU A 68 -21.05 13.67 7.86
CA LEU A 68 -21.31 14.42 9.10
C LEU A 68 -21.21 15.93 8.88
N LYS A 69 -20.19 16.41 8.16
CA LYS A 69 -20.07 17.82 7.78
C LYS A 69 -21.29 18.29 6.97
N LEU A 70 -21.73 17.52 5.98
CA LEU A 70 -22.92 17.88 5.19
C LEU A 70 -24.21 17.91 6.02
N SER A 71 -24.35 17.00 6.98
CA SER A 71 -25.58 16.86 7.78
C SER A 71 -25.67 17.89 8.91
N TYR A 72 -24.54 18.22 9.55
CA TYR A 72 -24.53 18.99 10.80
C TYR A 72 -23.80 20.34 10.72
N TRP A 73 -22.95 20.58 9.71
CA TRP A 73 -22.21 21.84 9.59
C TRP A 73 -22.99 22.90 8.81
N THR A 74 -24.13 23.33 9.35
CA THR A 74 -25.10 24.22 8.70
C THR A 74 -24.54 25.59 8.33
N THR A 75 -23.53 26.10 9.05
CA THR A 75 -22.94 27.42 8.84
C THR A 75 -22.03 27.53 7.61
N GLU A 76 -21.25 26.49 7.28
CA GLU A 76 -20.30 26.51 6.15
C GLU A 76 -20.76 25.61 4.98
N ARG A 77 -21.94 24.99 5.12
CA ARG A 77 -22.50 24.05 4.15
C ARG A 77 -22.64 24.65 2.76
N GLU A 78 -23.12 25.88 2.62
CA GLU A 78 -23.29 26.49 1.28
C GLU A 78 -21.97 26.65 0.53
N ARG A 79 -20.86 26.92 1.24
CA ARG A 79 -19.54 27.12 0.65
C ARG A 79 -18.81 25.81 0.37
N ASN A 80 -18.95 24.82 1.27
CA ASN A 80 -18.17 23.59 1.22
C ASN A 80 -18.92 22.40 0.60
N ALA A 81 -20.25 22.46 0.46
CA ALA A 81 -21.04 21.30 0.00
C ALA A 81 -20.63 20.82 -1.40
N ARG A 82 -20.32 21.73 -2.33
CA ARG A 82 -19.89 21.32 -3.70
C ARG A 82 -18.57 20.56 -3.69
N HIS A 83 -17.63 20.98 -2.85
CA HIS A 83 -16.33 20.31 -2.73
C HIS A 83 -16.47 18.95 -2.06
N LEU A 84 -17.21 18.88 -0.94
CA LEU A 84 -17.48 17.63 -0.20
C LEU A 84 -18.27 16.62 -1.05
N LEU A 85 -19.26 17.06 -1.84
CA LEU A 85 -19.99 16.20 -2.76
C LEU A 85 -19.11 15.69 -3.91
N GLY A 86 -18.17 16.52 -4.38
CA GLY A 86 -17.18 16.13 -5.38
C GLY A 86 -16.25 15.03 -4.84
N GLU A 87 -15.76 15.18 -3.62
CA GLU A 87 -14.94 14.16 -2.97
C GLU A 87 -15.73 12.86 -2.77
N ILE A 88 -16.97 12.93 -2.26
CA ILE A 88 -17.87 11.76 -2.12
C ILE A 88 -18.09 11.02 -3.45
N ALA A 89 -18.23 11.74 -4.56
CA ALA A 89 -18.43 11.15 -5.88
C ALA A 89 -17.20 10.38 -6.39
N THR A 90 -15.99 10.79 -5.99
CA THR A 90 -14.73 10.13 -6.34
C THR A 90 -14.58 8.75 -5.68
N PHE A 91 -15.22 8.52 -4.52
CA PHE A 91 -15.23 7.19 -3.88
C PHE A 91 -16.15 6.18 -4.57
N ARG A 92 -16.85 6.57 -5.64
CA ARG A 92 -17.90 5.79 -6.31
C ARG A 92 -17.46 5.15 -7.63
N VAL A 93 -16.22 5.42 -8.05
CA VAL A 93 -15.56 4.90 -9.27
C VAL A 93 -14.53 3.86 -8.86
#